data_AF-A0A7S2F148-F1
#
_entry.id   AF-A0A7S2F148-F1
#
_cell.length_a   1.000
_cell.length_b   1.000
_cell.length_c   1.000
_cell.angle_alpha   90.00
_cell.angle_beta   90.00
_cell.angle_gamma   90.00
#
_symmetry.space_group_name_H-M   'P 1'
#
loop_
_entity.id
_entity.type
_entity.pdbx_description
1 polymer ?
#
loop_
_entity_poly.entity_id
_entity_poly.type
_entity_poly.pdbx_seq_one_letter_code
_entity_poly.pdbx_strand_id
1 'polypeptide(L)'
;RNPFILDSWLKYLGFKKSAPTRERHFIHERALKCLPRSYKLWRQYLSERTSELKGKCITSKRYQIVVNTFERALVHLHKMPRIWLDYCSLLMHLKRGSLTRRTFDRALQALPVTQHDRIWTLYLEWVQGFGVKETAVRVYRRYLQFDPMHREDYVDYLEAN
;
A
#
# COMPACT_ATOMS: atom_id res chain seq x y z
N ARG A 1 -22.10 -19.25 -17.32
CA ARG A 1 -21.03 -18.21 -17.46
C ARG A 1 -19.75 -18.76 -16.84
N ASN A 2 -18.61 -18.70 -17.55
CA ASN A 2 -17.33 -19.21 -17.06
C ASN A 2 -16.71 -18.23 -16.03
N PRO A 3 -16.54 -18.62 -14.75
CA PRO A 3 -16.08 -17.73 -13.69
C PRO A 3 -14.57 -17.43 -13.73
N PHE A 4 -13.80 -18.04 -14.64
CA PHE A 4 -12.36 -17.83 -14.75
C PHE A 4 -11.98 -16.78 -15.82
N ILE A 5 -12.97 -16.18 -16.51
CA ILE A 5 -12.73 -15.16 -17.52
C ILE A 5 -12.74 -13.78 -16.86
N LEU A 6 -11.58 -13.13 -16.78
CA LEU A 6 -11.40 -11.80 -16.20
C LEU A 6 -12.36 -10.75 -16.80
N ASP A 7 -12.47 -10.71 -18.13
CA ASP A 7 -13.27 -9.70 -18.82
C ASP A 7 -14.76 -9.78 -18.46
N SER A 8 -15.26 -10.97 -18.16
CA SER A 8 -16.66 -11.15 -17.75
C SER A 8 -16.96 -10.47 -16.41
N TRP A 9 -16.02 -10.56 -15.46
CA TRP A 9 -16.10 -9.88 -14.17
C TRP A 9 -15.95 -8.37 -14.30
N LEU A 10 -15.00 -7.91 -15.11
CA LEU A 10 -14.78 -6.48 -15.32
C LEU A 10 -15.97 -5.82 -16.01
N LYS A 11 -16.56 -6.45 -17.03
CA LYS A 11 -17.79 -5.99 -17.68
C LYS A 11 -18.96 -5.94 -16.68
N TYR A 12 -19.11 -6.97 -15.85
CA TYR A 12 -20.17 -7.02 -14.87
C TYR A 12 -20.03 -5.96 -13.77
N LEU A 13 -18.81 -5.76 -13.26
CA LEU A 13 -18.49 -4.67 -12.31
C LEU A 13 -18.68 -3.29 -12.95
N GLY A 14 -18.34 -3.14 -14.24
CA GLY A 14 -18.60 -1.92 -15.00
C GLY A 14 -20.09 -1.61 -15.12
N PHE A 15 -20.91 -2.62 -15.41
CA PHE A 15 -22.38 -2.49 -15.42
C PHE A 15 -22.94 -2.14 -14.04
N LYS A 16 -22.36 -2.69 -12.97
CA LYS A 16 -22.77 -2.45 -11.58
C LYS A 16 -22.10 -1.25 -10.90
N LYS A 17 -21.50 -0.33 -11.67
CA LYS A 17 -20.78 0.83 -11.10
C LYS A 17 -21.66 1.72 -10.21
N SER A 18 -22.93 1.92 -10.56
CA SER A 18 -23.91 2.70 -9.78
C SER A 18 -24.55 1.92 -8.62
N ALA A 19 -24.32 0.61 -8.51
CA ALA A 19 -24.90 -0.21 -7.46
C ALA A 19 -24.35 0.17 -6.08
N PRO A 20 -25.06 -0.13 -4.97
CA PRO A 20 -24.55 0.11 -3.63
C PRO A 20 -23.19 -0.54 -3.39
N THR A 21 -22.33 0.13 -2.64
CA THR A 21 -20.95 -0.33 -2.38
C THR A 21 -20.88 -1.75 -1.82
N ARG A 22 -21.83 -2.12 -0.93
CA ARG A 22 -21.90 -3.49 -0.38
C ARG A 22 -22.10 -4.56 -1.46
N GLU A 23 -22.91 -4.27 -2.48
CA GLU A 23 -23.14 -5.18 -3.61
C GLU A 23 -21.87 -5.30 -4.46
N ARG A 24 -21.22 -4.17 -4.78
CA ARG A 24 -19.97 -4.17 -5.55
C ARG A 24 -18.85 -4.92 -4.84
N HIS A 25 -18.73 -4.76 -3.53
CA HIS A 25 -17.81 -5.54 -2.69
C HIS A 25 -18.06 -7.04 -2.76
N PHE A 26 -19.33 -7.45 -2.69
CA PHE A 26 -19.69 -8.85 -2.79
C PHE A 26 -19.28 -9.44 -4.16
N ILE A 27 -19.46 -8.68 -5.24
CA ILE A 27 -19.03 -9.07 -6.58
C ILE A 27 -17.49 -9.17 -6.64
N HIS A 28 -16.76 -8.20 -6.09
CA HIS A 28 -15.29 -8.25 -6.01
C HIS A 28 -14.80 -9.48 -5.24
N GLU A 29 -15.35 -9.76 -4.06
CA GLU A 29 -14.98 -10.93 -3.26
C GLU A 29 -15.24 -12.25 -4.01
N ARG A 30 -16.35 -12.34 -4.76
CA ARG A 30 -16.62 -13.51 -5.61
C ARG A 30 -15.61 -13.64 -6.75
N ALA A 31 -15.32 -12.54 -7.45
CA ALA A 31 -14.37 -12.53 -8.55
C ALA A 31 -12.96 -12.93 -8.08
N LEU A 32 -12.52 -12.42 -6.92
CA LEU A 32 -11.22 -12.71 -6.34
C LEU A 32 -11.08 -14.13 -5.79
N LYS A 33 -12.18 -14.78 -5.38
CA LYS A 33 -12.17 -16.23 -5.08
C LYS A 33 -11.84 -17.06 -6.31
N CYS A 34 -12.30 -16.66 -7.50
CA CYS A 34 -12.01 -17.35 -8.75
C CYS A 34 -10.65 -16.94 -9.35
N LEU A 35 -10.26 -15.67 -9.18
CA LEU A 35 -9.07 -15.07 -9.79
C LEU A 35 -8.20 -14.33 -8.75
N PRO A 36 -7.59 -15.06 -7.79
CA PRO A 36 -6.88 -14.45 -6.65
C PRO A 36 -5.61 -13.70 -7.05
N ARG A 37 -5.03 -13.99 -8.22
CA ARG A 37 -3.83 -13.31 -8.75
C ARG A 37 -4.15 -12.19 -9.75
N SER A 38 -5.42 -11.86 -9.97
CA SER A 38 -5.78 -10.80 -10.91
C SER A 38 -5.44 -9.43 -10.33
N TYR A 39 -4.32 -8.86 -10.80
CA TYR A 39 -3.90 -7.50 -10.42
C TYR A 39 -4.99 -6.46 -10.70
N LYS A 40 -5.65 -6.52 -11.86
CA LYS A 40 -6.70 -5.56 -12.22
C LYS A 40 -7.87 -5.58 -11.24
N LEU A 41 -8.34 -6.77 -10.82
CA LEU A 41 -9.44 -6.90 -9.85
C LEU A 41 -9.03 -6.38 -8.47
N TRP A 42 -7.83 -6.73 -8.00
CA TRP A 42 -7.33 -6.23 -6.72
C TRP A 42 -7.14 -4.72 -6.73
N ARG A 43 -6.58 -4.15 -7.81
CA ARG A 43 -6.41 -2.69 -7.95
C ARG A 43 -7.74 -1.95 -7.88
N GLN A 44 -8.73 -2.41 -8.65
CA GLN A 44 -10.07 -1.81 -8.64
C GLN A 44 -10.69 -1.89 -7.24
N TYR A 45 -10.61 -3.07 -6.61
CA TYR A 45 -11.19 -3.29 -5.29
C TYR A 45 -10.52 -2.46 -4.19
N LEU A 46 -9.18 -2.44 -4.13
CA LEU A 46 -8.41 -1.66 -3.15
C LEU A 46 -8.63 -0.15 -3.34
N SER A 47 -8.73 0.31 -4.59
CA SER A 47 -9.04 1.70 -4.90
C SER A 47 -10.43 2.11 -4.40
N GLU A 48 -11.44 1.27 -4.63
CA GLU A 48 -12.81 1.50 -4.15
C GLU A 48 -12.84 1.55 -2.62
N ARG A 49 -12.26 0.53 -1.98
CA ARG A 49 -12.17 0.42 -0.51
C ARG A 49 -11.47 1.62 0.13
N THR A 50 -10.38 2.09 -0.46
CA THR A 50 -9.64 3.26 0.03
C THR A 50 -10.44 4.55 -0.17
N SER A 51 -11.20 4.67 -1.26
CA SER A 51 -12.03 5.84 -1.53
C SER A 51 -13.14 6.05 -0.49
N GLU A 52 -13.66 4.97 0.11
CA GLU A 52 -14.67 5.02 1.17
C GLU A 52 -14.15 5.52 2.53
N LEU A 53 -12.82 5.56 2.69
CA LEU A 53 -12.19 6.09 3.90
C LEU A 53 -12.13 7.62 3.90
N LYS A 54 -12.33 8.26 2.74
CA LYS A 54 -12.32 9.73 2.63
C LYS A 54 -13.38 10.33 3.54
N GLY A 55 -12.97 11.30 4.36
CA GLY A 55 -13.83 11.97 5.34
C GLY A 55 -14.24 11.10 6.54
N LYS A 56 -13.59 9.95 6.76
CA LYS A 56 -13.84 9.11 7.95
C LYS A 56 -12.73 9.28 8.98
N CYS A 57 -13.12 9.29 10.26
CA CYS A 57 -12.20 9.36 11.38
C CYS A 57 -11.24 8.15 11.36
N ILE A 58 -9.95 8.43 11.63
CA ILE A 58 -8.83 7.48 11.64
C ILE A 58 -9.09 6.28 12.57
N THR A 59 -9.87 6.47 13.63
CA THR A 59 -10.22 5.41 14.61
C THR A 59 -11.34 4.49 14.12
N SER A 60 -11.93 4.74 12.95
CA SER A 60 -13.01 3.92 12.41
C SER A 60 -12.54 2.50 12.11
N LYS A 61 -13.36 1.51 12.48
CA LYS A 61 -13.17 0.09 12.12
C LYS A 61 -12.99 -0.13 10.61
N ARG A 62 -13.47 0.79 9.77
CA ARG A 62 -13.30 0.73 8.30
C ARG A 62 -11.84 0.71 7.88
N TYR A 63 -10.97 1.45 8.56
CA TYR A 63 -9.53 1.41 8.26
C TYR A 63 -8.95 0.01 8.47
N GLN A 64 -9.35 -0.69 9.53
CA GLN A 64 -8.89 -2.05 9.77
C GLN A 64 -9.37 -3.03 8.69
N ILE A 65 -10.59 -2.84 8.17
CA ILE A 65 -11.10 -3.64 7.04
C ILE A 65 -10.22 -3.43 5.79
N VAL A 66 -9.86 -2.18 5.48
CA VAL A 66 -9.02 -1.87 4.32
C VAL A 66 -7.60 -2.39 4.51
N VAL A 67 -7.00 -2.24 5.70
CA VAL A 67 -5.70 -2.84 6.05
C VAL A 67 -5.73 -4.35 5.84
N ASN A 68 -6.75 -5.06 6.36
CA ASN A 68 -6.90 -6.50 6.15
C ASN A 68 -7.06 -6.86 4.66
N THR A 69 -7.70 -6.00 3.87
CA THR A 69 -7.87 -6.20 2.43
C THR A 69 -6.53 -6.06 1.69
N PHE A 70 -5.67 -5.11 2.09
CA PHE A 70 -4.30 -4.99 1.58
C PHE A 70 -3.44 -6.22 1.93
N GLU A 71 -3.47 -6.67 3.18
CA GLU A 71 -2.73 -7.88 3.59
C GLU A 71 -3.16 -9.10 2.77
N ARG A 72 -4.46 -9.29 2.53
CA ARG A 72 -4.98 -10.36 1.66
C ARG A 72 -4.50 -10.23 0.21
N ALA A 73 -4.47 -9.01 -0.33
CA ALA A 73 -3.99 -8.78 -1.69
C ALA A 73 -2.51 -9.16 -1.82
N LEU A 74 -1.70 -8.80 -0.82
CA LEU A 74 -0.26 -9.03 -0.82
C LEU A 74 0.11 -10.52 -0.71
N VAL A 75 -0.74 -11.37 -0.13
CA VAL A 75 -0.54 -12.85 -0.18
C VAL A 75 -0.36 -13.34 -1.62
N HIS A 76 -1.09 -12.77 -2.58
CA HIS A 76 -1.03 -13.18 -3.98
C HIS A 76 -0.19 -12.25 -4.86
N LEU A 77 -0.05 -10.97 -4.47
CA LEU A 77 0.52 -9.91 -5.30
C LEU A 77 1.74 -9.21 -4.67
N HIS A 78 2.49 -9.89 -3.80
CA HIS A 78 3.67 -9.33 -3.12
C HIS A 78 4.77 -8.79 -4.05
N LYS A 79 4.80 -9.17 -5.33
CA LYS A 79 5.74 -8.63 -6.33
C LYS A 79 5.26 -7.34 -7.01
N MET A 80 4.08 -6.82 -6.67
CA MET A 80 3.48 -5.65 -7.31
C MET A 80 3.79 -4.37 -6.50
N PRO A 81 4.71 -3.50 -6.96
CA PRO A 81 5.18 -2.35 -6.16
C PRO A 81 4.07 -1.34 -5.87
N ARG A 82 3.12 -1.17 -6.80
CA ARG A 82 2.04 -0.19 -6.62
C ARG A 82 1.11 -0.51 -5.45
N ILE A 83 0.91 -1.78 -5.12
CA ILE A 83 0.08 -2.18 -3.97
C ILE A 83 0.81 -1.86 -2.66
N TRP A 84 2.13 -2.09 -2.61
CA TRP A 84 2.95 -1.72 -1.46
C TRP A 84 2.96 -0.22 -1.22
N LEU A 85 3.16 0.59 -2.27
CA LEU A 85 3.16 2.06 -2.15
C LEU A 85 1.83 2.56 -1.57
N ASP A 86 0.70 2.15 -2.16
CA ASP A 86 -0.63 2.57 -1.68
C ASP A 86 -0.88 2.08 -0.23
N TYR A 87 -0.38 0.89 0.14
CA TYR A 87 -0.51 0.36 1.50
C TYR A 87 0.35 1.15 2.51
N CYS A 88 1.60 1.44 2.18
CA CYS A 88 2.47 2.27 3.00
C CYS A 88 1.87 3.66 3.21
N SER A 89 1.39 4.32 2.15
CA SER A 89 0.72 5.63 2.25
C SER A 89 -0.51 5.59 3.16
N LEU A 90 -1.31 4.52 3.10
CA LEU A 90 -2.44 4.34 4.02
C LEU A 90 -1.97 4.25 5.49
N LEU A 91 -0.91 3.49 5.76
CA LEU A 91 -0.37 3.33 7.11
C LEU A 91 0.29 4.61 7.65
N MET A 92 0.91 5.40 6.77
CA MET A 92 1.43 6.73 7.10
C MET A 92 0.28 7.65 7.55
N HIS A 93 -0.82 7.71 6.80
CA HIS A 93 -2.00 8.48 7.18
C HIS A 93 -2.62 8.02 8.51
N LEU A 94 -2.58 6.71 8.79
CA LEU A 94 -3.05 6.14 10.05
C LEU A 94 -2.13 6.40 11.25
N LYS A 95 -0.93 6.99 11.04
CA LYS A 95 0.10 7.26 12.07
C LYS A 95 0.49 6.02 12.89
N ARG A 96 0.43 4.82 12.31
CA ARG A 96 0.80 3.56 12.99
C ARG A 96 2.30 3.25 12.85
N GLY A 97 3.15 4.07 13.47
CA GLY A 97 4.60 4.07 13.19
C GLY A 97 5.30 2.70 13.18
N SER A 98 5.10 1.87 14.20
CA SER A 98 5.70 0.52 14.26
C SER A 98 5.23 -0.40 13.13
N LEU A 99 3.95 -0.31 12.75
CA LEU A 99 3.40 -1.10 11.65
C LEU A 99 3.90 -0.56 10.31
N THR A 100 3.87 0.77 10.11
CA THR A 100 4.37 1.44 8.91
C THR A 100 5.82 1.05 8.62
N ARG A 101 6.70 1.12 9.63
CA ARG A 101 8.10 0.72 9.53
C ARG A 101 8.26 -0.73 9.07
N ARG A 102 7.57 -1.66 9.73
CA ARG A 102 7.59 -3.09 9.39
C ARG A 102 7.06 -3.34 7.97
N THR A 103 6.06 -2.59 7.53
CA THR A 103 5.51 -2.72 6.17
C THR A 103 6.49 -2.22 5.11
N PHE A 104 7.19 -1.12 5.34
CA PHE A 104 8.27 -0.69 4.45
C PHE A 104 9.39 -1.74 4.35
N ASP A 105 9.81 -2.30 5.49
CA ASP A 105 10.81 -3.37 5.51
C ASP A 105 10.34 -4.61 4.71
N ARG A 106 9.07 -5.01 4.89
CA ARG A 106 8.46 -6.11 4.11
C ARG A 106 8.40 -5.79 2.62
N ALA A 107 8.12 -4.54 2.24
CA ALA A 107 8.09 -4.12 0.85
C ALA A 107 9.46 -4.24 0.18
N LEU A 108 10.52 -3.76 0.85
CA LEU A 108 11.91 -3.88 0.37
C LEU A 108 12.36 -5.34 0.24
N GLN A 109 11.95 -6.21 1.17
CA GLN A 109 12.22 -7.66 1.08
C GLN A 109 11.47 -8.35 -0.06
N ALA A 110 10.21 -7.95 -0.30
CA ALA A 110 9.36 -8.60 -1.28
C ALA A 110 9.69 -8.18 -2.73
N LEU A 111 10.06 -6.92 -2.94
CA LEU A 111 10.23 -6.33 -4.27
C LEU A 111 11.67 -6.45 -4.80
N PRO A 112 11.85 -6.55 -6.13
CA PRO A 112 13.18 -6.46 -6.74
C PRO A 112 13.84 -5.11 -6.47
N VAL A 113 15.17 -5.10 -6.38
CA VAL A 113 16.02 -3.92 -6.10
C VAL A 113 15.72 -2.76 -7.06
N THR A 114 15.41 -3.04 -8.32
CA THR A 114 15.01 -2.04 -9.34
C THR A 114 13.77 -1.20 -8.96
N GLN A 115 12.98 -1.64 -7.97
CA GLN A 115 11.78 -0.95 -7.50
C GLN A 115 11.99 -0.30 -6.12
N HIS A 116 13.16 -0.47 -5.50
CA HIS A 116 13.43 0.02 -4.14
C HIS A 116 13.45 1.53 -4.08
N ASP A 117 13.93 2.20 -5.13
CA ASP A 117 13.96 3.67 -5.24
C ASP A 117 12.62 4.30 -4.80
N ARG A 118 11.51 3.92 -5.43
CA ARG A 118 10.16 4.41 -5.10
C ARG A 118 9.73 4.14 -3.66
N ILE A 119 10.16 3.01 -3.09
CA ILE A 119 9.85 2.65 -1.71
C ILE A 119 10.66 3.52 -0.76
N TRP A 120 11.95 3.74 -1.06
CA TRP A 120 12.84 4.58 -0.28
C TRP A 120 12.40 6.04 -0.28
N THR A 121 12.02 6.61 -1.43
CA THR A 121 11.49 7.98 -1.50
C THR A 121 10.33 8.17 -0.50
N LEU A 122 9.35 7.26 -0.53
CA LEU A 122 8.19 7.32 0.37
C LEU A 122 8.57 7.04 1.84
N TYR A 123 9.57 6.20 2.07
CA TYR A 123 10.04 5.87 3.42
C TYR A 123 10.76 7.08 4.05
N LEU A 124 11.63 7.76 3.32
CA LEU A 124 12.32 8.96 3.80
C LEU A 124 11.31 10.08 4.10
N GLU A 125 10.33 10.29 3.21
CA GLU A 125 9.22 11.25 3.45
C GLU A 125 8.47 10.93 4.76
N TRP A 126 8.13 9.66 4.99
CA TRP A 126 7.48 9.25 6.24
C TRP A 126 8.33 9.55 7.47
N VAL A 127 9.62 9.24 7.40
CA VAL A 127 10.56 9.40 8.51
C VAL A 127 10.75 10.86 8.89
N GLN A 128 10.91 11.74 7.90
CA GLN A 128 11.01 13.19 8.10
C GLN A 128 9.75 13.73 8.79
N GLY A 129 8.56 13.26 8.41
CA GLY A 129 7.29 13.68 9.01
C GLY A 129 6.93 13.00 10.36
N PHE A 130 7.52 11.84 10.69
CA PHE A 130 7.19 11.09 11.90
C PHE A 130 7.81 11.67 13.18
N GLY A 131 8.93 12.39 13.06
CA GLY A 131 9.54 13.15 14.17
C GLY A 131 10.33 12.33 15.20
N VAL A 132 10.63 11.06 14.94
CA VAL A 132 11.48 10.22 15.82
C VAL A 132 12.89 10.11 15.25
N LYS A 133 13.82 10.90 15.80
CA LYS A 133 15.20 11.05 15.31
C LYS A 133 15.96 9.72 15.24
N GLU A 134 15.85 8.87 16.25
CA GLU A 134 16.58 7.59 16.30
C GLU A 134 16.11 6.64 15.20
N THR A 135 14.80 6.63 14.92
CA THR A 135 14.24 5.85 13.82
C THR A 135 14.73 6.42 12.50
N ALA A 136 14.74 7.75 12.38
CA ALA A 136 15.18 8.42 11.16
C ALA A 136 16.63 8.12 10.81
N VAL A 137 17.54 8.33 11.76
CA VAL A 137 18.97 8.04 11.60
C VAL A 137 19.20 6.60 11.17
N ARG A 138 18.49 5.62 11.75
CA ARG A 138 18.62 4.21 11.38
C ARG A 138 18.16 3.95 9.94
N VAL A 139 17.07 4.58 9.50
CA VAL A 139 16.55 4.43 8.15
C VAL A 139 17.48 5.09 7.13
N TYR A 140 17.94 6.32 7.38
CA TYR A 140 18.90 7.01 6.51
C TYR A 140 20.22 6.24 6.38
N ARG A 141 20.79 5.75 7.48
CA ARG A 141 22.01 4.92 7.41
C ARG A 141 21.84 3.69 6.53
N ARG A 142 20.68 3.05 6.56
CA ARG A 142 20.38 1.92 5.68
C ARG A 142 20.15 2.35 4.23
N TYR A 143 19.54 3.51 4.01
CA TYR A 143 19.38 4.08 2.67
C TYR A 143 20.73 4.41 2.03
N LEU A 144 21.68 4.96 2.78
CA LEU A 144 23.03 5.26 2.30
C LEU A 144 23.85 4.01 1.92
N GLN A 145 23.53 2.85 2.49
CA GLN A 145 24.10 1.57 2.05
C GLN A 145 23.56 1.14 0.68
N PHE A 146 22.33 1.54 0.35
CA PHE A 146 21.71 1.27 -0.95
C PHE A 146 22.17 2.29 -2.01
N ASP A 147 22.16 3.58 -1.67
CA ASP A 147 22.61 4.65 -2.55
C ASP A 147 23.50 5.66 -1.78
N PRO A 148 24.85 5.51 -1.88
CA PRO A 148 25.79 6.39 -1.20
C PRO A 148 25.85 7.83 -1.73
N MET A 149 25.18 8.15 -2.85
CA MET A 149 25.20 9.50 -3.44
C MET A 149 24.31 10.48 -2.66
N HIS A 150 23.30 9.97 -1.95
CA HIS A 150 22.35 10.79 -1.19
C HIS A 150 22.86 11.15 0.22
N ARG A 151 24.19 11.32 0.37
CA ARG A 151 24.80 11.68 1.67
C ARG A 151 24.45 13.10 2.09
N GLU A 152 24.32 14.01 1.13
CA GLU A 152 23.95 15.42 1.37
C GLU A 152 22.56 15.51 2.04
N ASP A 153 21.55 14.83 1.50
CA ASP A 153 20.20 14.76 2.10
C ASP A 153 20.21 14.30 3.58
N TYR A 154 21.14 13.40 3.94
CA TYR A 154 21.28 12.93 5.31
C TYR A 154 21.94 13.98 6.21
N VAL A 155 22.93 14.72 5.70
CA VAL A 155 23.57 15.83 6.42
C VAL A 155 22.54 16.93 6.65
N ASP A 156 21.80 17.34 5.61
CA ASP A 156 20.75 18.35 5.70
C ASP A 156 19.69 17.98 6.74
N TYR A 157 19.29 16.70 6.78
CA TYR A 157 18.35 16.21 7.79
C TYR A 157 18.88 16.37 9.23
N LEU A 158 20.16 16.09 9.46
CA LEU A 158 20.80 16.20 10.77
C LEU A 158 21.00 17.66 11.21
N GLU A 159 21.29 18.56 10.28
CA GLU A 159 21.43 19.98 10.58
C GLU A 159 20.08 20.65 10.90
N ALA A 160 19.01 20.21 10.25
CA ALA A 160 17.67 20.75 10.45
C ALA A 160 16.95 20.27 11.73
N ASN A 161 17.44 19.24 12.42
CA ASN A 161 16.74 18.58 13.54
C ASN A 161 17.57 18.45 14.81
#